data_AF-A0A9D7HBN8-F1
#
_entry.id   AF-A0A9D7HBN8-F1
#
_cell.length_a   1.000
_cell.length_b   1.000
_cell.length_c   1.000
_cell.angle_alpha   90.00
_cell.angle_beta   90.00
_cell.angle_gamma   90.00
#
_symmetry.space_group_name_H-M   'P 1'
#
loop_
_entity.id
_entity.type
_entity.pdbx_description
1 polymer ?
#
loop_
_entity_poly.entity_id
_entity_poly.type
_entity_poly.pdbx_seq_one_letter_code
_entity_poly.pdbx_strand_id
1 'polypeptide(L)'
;QEFVSLQMERSAAAAKHGVLQFGADIGDFADLAAVIETLDVVVSIDTGVAHLAGALGKPVLLMLPFRADWRWLRNRSDTPWYPNMRLFRQQRFGDWQSVIADCTRRFRNNRISARPSRPWRGG
;
A
#
# COMPACT_ATOMS: atom_id res chain seq x y z
N GLN A 1 4.99 -11.11 11.90
CA GLN A 1 4.59 -9.96 11.08
C GLN A 1 3.12 -9.74 11.36
N GLU A 2 2.72 -8.50 11.66
CA GLU A 2 1.33 -8.14 11.93
C GLU A 2 0.73 -7.51 10.67
N PHE A 3 -0.57 -7.72 10.44
CA PHE A 3 -1.27 -7.17 9.28
C PHE A 3 -2.43 -6.29 9.71
N VAL A 4 -2.57 -5.16 9.04
CA VAL A 4 -3.60 -4.15 9.28
C VAL A 4 -4.42 -3.94 8.01
N SER A 5 -5.74 -3.91 8.14
CA SER A 5 -6.69 -3.48 7.12
C SER A 5 -7.15 -2.06 7.40
N LEU A 6 -7.00 -1.20 6.38
CA LEU A 6 -7.51 0.18 6.35
C LEU A 6 -8.82 0.28 5.54
N GLN A 7 -9.45 -0.84 5.22
CA GLN A 7 -10.77 -0.84 4.57
C GLN A 7 -11.84 -0.39 5.57
N MET A 8 -12.74 0.49 5.14
CA MET A 8 -13.82 1.00 5.99
C MET A 8 -14.72 -0.13 6.50
N GLU A 9 -15.03 -1.09 5.64
CA GLU A 9 -15.84 -2.24 6.03
C GLU A 9 -15.00 -3.34 6.67
N ARG A 10 -15.54 -3.97 7.71
CA ARG A 10 -14.94 -5.14 8.34
C ARG A 10 -15.14 -6.37 7.46
N SER A 11 -14.10 -7.19 7.35
CA SER A 11 -14.08 -8.45 6.61
C SER A 11 -13.93 -9.63 7.55
N ALA A 12 -14.88 -10.58 7.46
CA ALA A 12 -14.79 -11.85 8.18
C ALA A 12 -13.58 -12.68 7.74
N ALA A 13 -13.21 -12.60 6.45
CA ALA A 13 -12.02 -13.27 5.93
C ALA A 13 -10.74 -12.66 6.53
N ALA A 14 -10.66 -11.32 6.61
CA ALA A 14 -9.54 -10.64 7.25
C ALA A 14 -9.42 -11.03 8.74
N ALA A 15 -10.55 -11.05 9.46
CA ALA A 15 -10.60 -11.48 10.86
C ALA A 15 -10.11 -12.93 11.05
N LYS A 16 -10.53 -13.86 10.17
CA LYS A 16 -10.10 -15.26 10.20
C LYS A 16 -8.58 -15.41 10.06
N HIS A 17 -7.92 -14.47 9.41
CA HIS A 17 -6.47 -14.46 9.22
C HIS A 17 -5.71 -13.56 10.21
N GLY A 18 -6.38 -13.08 11.26
CA GLY A 18 -5.74 -12.25 12.29
C GLY A 18 -5.32 -10.87 11.81
N VAL A 19 -5.97 -10.33 10.76
CA VAL A 19 -5.74 -8.97 10.29
C VAL A 19 -6.49 -8.00 11.19
N LEU A 20 -5.78 -7.06 11.80
CA LEU A 20 -6.36 -5.97 12.60
C LEU A 20 -7.14 -5.02 11.66
N GLN A 21 -8.33 -4.58 12.05
CA GLN A 21 -9.22 -3.83 11.15
C GLN A 21 -9.54 -2.46 11.74
N PHE A 22 -8.80 -1.44 11.30
CA PHE A 22 -8.92 -0.07 11.81
C PHE A 22 -9.74 0.85 10.90
N GLY A 23 -10.04 0.45 9.67
CA GLY A 23 -10.63 1.38 8.70
C GLY A 23 -12.01 1.94 9.09
N ALA A 24 -12.78 1.26 9.93
CA ALA A 24 -14.04 1.78 10.48
C ALA A 24 -13.85 2.88 11.53
N ASP A 25 -12.66 2.94 12.14
CA ASP A 25 -12.33 3.89 13.22
C ASP A 25 -11.55 5.12 12.69
N ILE A 26 -11.37 5.21 11.37
CA ILE A 26 -10.68 6.32 10.68
C ILE A 26 -11.73 7.36 10.25
N GLY A 27 -11.71 8.54 10.88
CA GLY A 27 -12.69 9.60 10.59
C GLY A 27 -12.31 10.46 9.39
N ASP A 28 -11.02 10.77 9.23
CA ASP A 28 -10.54 11.64 8.17
C ASP A 28 -9.14 11.26 7.63
N PHE A 29 -8.59 12.09 6.75
CA PHE A 29 -7.25 11.87 6.18
C PHE A 29 -6.11 12.08 7.17
N ALA A 30 -6.30 12.86 8.24
CA ALA A 30 -5.29 13.02 9.27
C ALA A 30 -5.20 11.76 10.13
N ASP A 31 -6.34 11.17 10.50
CA ASP A 31 -6.39 9.86 11.16
C ASP A 31 -5.75 8.78 10.30
N LEU A 32 -6.10 8.75 9.00
CA LEU A 32 -5.52 7.79 8.05
C LEU A 32 -4.01 7.96 7.93
N ALA A 33 -3.51 9.21 7.86
CA ALA A 33 -2.09 9.51 7.81
C ALA A 33 -1.38 9.03 9.09
N ALA A 34 -1.97 9.26 10.26
CA ALA A 34 -1.42 8.82 11.54
C ALA A 34 -1.29 7.29 11.60
N VAL A 35 -2.29 6.55 11.13
CA VAL A 35 -2.20 5.08 11.05
C VAL A 35 -1.12 4.65 10.04
N ILE A 36 -1.11 5.22 8.83
CA ILE A 36 -0.10 4.92 7.80
C ILE A 36 1.33 5.20 8.29
N GLU A 37 1.53 6.22 9.13
CA GLU A 37 2.83 6.54 9.72
C GLU A 37 3.41 5.41 10.58
N THR A 38 2.55 4.57 11.18
CA THR A 38 2.99 3.43 11.99
C THR A 38 3.34 2.19 11.15
N LEU A 39 3.00 2.17 9.86
CA LEU A 39 3.19 1.01 8.99
C LEU A 39 4.59 1.00 8.35
N ASP A 40 5.21 -0.19 8.31
CA ASP A 40 6.46 -0.42 7.59
C ASP A 40 6.30 -0.38 6.06
N VAL A 41 5.15 -0.85 5.57
CA VAL A 41 4.82 -0.94 4.15
C VAL A 41 3.31 -0.96 3.96
N VAL A 42 2.83 -0.29 2.91
CA VAL A 42 1.43 -0.32 2.48
C VAL A 42 1.31 -1.16 1.23
N VAL A 43 0.38 -2.12 1.22
CA VAL A 43 0.02 -2.90 0.03
C VAL A 43 -1.40 -2.49 -0.37
N SER A 44 -1.59 -2.04 -1.60
CA SER A 44 -2.90 -1.54 -2.03
C SER A 44 -3.11 -1.68 -3.54
N ILE A 45 -4.34 -1.43 -3.96
CA ILE A 45 -4.71 -1.06 -5.33
C ILE A 45 -4.77 0.48 -5.45
N ASP A 46 -5.02 0.99 -6.66
CA ASP A 46 -5.11 2.43 -6.92
C ASP A 46 -6.28 3.09 -6.15
N THR A 47 -5.94 3.70 -5.01
CA THR A 47 -6.87 4.24 -4.00
C THR A 47 -6.27 5.45 -3.30
N GLY A 48 -7.10 6.23 -2.61
CA GLY A 48 -6.64 7.35 -1.77
C GLY A 48 -5.59 6.92 -0.73
N VAL A 49 -5.71 5.73 -0.15
CA VAL A 49 -4.72 5.16 0.78
C VAL A 49 -3.34 5.03 0.14
N ALA A 50 -3.27 4.52 -1.10
CA ALA A 50 -2.01 4.36 -1.82
C ALA A 50 -1.34 5.71 -2.11
N HIS A 51 -2.15 6.71 -2.48
CA HIS A 51 -1.68 8.06 -2.75
C HIS A 51 -1.18 8.77 -1.50
N LEU A 52 -1.92 8.68 -0.39
CA LEU A 52 -1.52 9.27 0.87
C LEU A 52 -0.22 8.62 1.39
N ALA A 53 -0.14 7.28 1.37
CA ALA A 53 1.08 6.58 1.75
C ALA A 53 2.29 6.96 0.88
N GLY A 54 2.09 7.10 -0.43
CA GLY A 54 3.12 7.58 -1.34
C GLY A 54 3.57 9.01 -1.03
N ALA A 55 2.63 9.91 -0.73
CA ALA A 55 2.91 11.30 -0.37
C ALA A 55 3.66 11.44 0.98
N LEU A 56 3.35 10.58 1.95
CA LEU A 56 4.07 10.46 3.22
C LEU A 56 5.44 9.78 3.08
N GLY A 57 5.81 9.35 1.87
CA GLY A 57 7.10 8.71 1.61
C GLY A 57 7.21 7.29 2.16
N LYS A 58 6.09 6.63 2.47
CA LYS A 58 6.10 5.23 2.91
C LYS A 58 6.40 4.29 1.74
N PRO A 59 7.02 3.12 2.00
CA PRO A 59 7.07 2.05 1.02
C PRO A 59 5.66 1.62 0.63
N VAL A 60 5.36 1.61 -0.68
CA VAL A 60 4.07 1.16 -1.20
C VAL A 60 4.26 0.08 -2.26
N LEU A 61 3.55 -1.04 -2.14
CA LEU A 61 3.42 -2.05 -3.19
C LEU A 61 2.03 -1.87 -3.83
N LEU A 62 1.99 -1.27 -5.01
CA LEU A 62 0.75 -0.92 -5.71
C LEU A 62 0.43 -1.97 -6.77
N MET A 63 -0.72 -2.63 -6.62
CA MET A 63 -1.23 -3.61 -7.58
C MET A 63 -2.17 -2.93 -8.57
N LEU A 64 -1.85 -3.02 -9.86
CA LEU A 64 -2.53 -2.33 -10.95
C LEU A 64 -3.29 -3.32 -11.85
N PRO A 65 -4.54 -2.99 -12.24
CA PRO A 65 -5.30 -3.81 -13.18
C PRO A 65 -4.69 -3.75 -14.59
N PHE A 66 -5.17 -4.62 -15.49
CA PHE A 66 -4.68 -4.70 -16.87
C PHE A 66 -4.76 -3.35 -17.62
N ARG A 67 -5.87 -2.63 -17.41
CA ARG A 67 -6.12 -1.27 -17.92
C ARG A 67 -5.99 -0.24 -16.81
N ALA A 68 -4.79 -0.10 -16.26
CA ALA A 68 -4.52 0.94 -15.26
C ALA A 68 -4.53 2.35 -15.87
N ASP A 69 -4.75 3.35 -15.03
CA ASP A 69 -4.70 4.76 -15.40
C ASP A 69 -3.34 5.17 -16.02
N TRP A 70 -3.38 6.15 -16.92
CA TRP A 70 -2.23 6.63 -17.69
C TRP A 70 -1.09 7.16 -16.81
N ARG A 71 -1.41 7.68 -15.61
CA ARG A 71 -0.44 8.24 -14.66
C ARG A 71 0.60 7.22 -14.20
N TRP A 72 0.25 5.93 -14.26
CA TRP A 72 1.13 4.83 -13.87
C TRP A 72 2.08 4.40 -14.97
N LEU A 73 2.05 5.07 -16.13
CA LEU A 73 2.90 4.83 -17.29
C LEU A 73 2.88 3.35 -17.74
N ARG A 74 3.70 3.01 -18.73
CA ARG A 74 3.83 1.64 -19.26
C ARG A 74 5.29 1.19 -19.15
N ASN A 75 5.48 -0.14 -19.15
CA ASN A 75 6.80 -0.79 -19.23
C ASN A 75 7.79 -0.40 -18.13
N ARG A 76 7.29 -0.05 -16.94
CA ARG A 76 8.10 0.25 -15.76
C ARG A 76 7.43 -0.25 -14.49
N SER A 77 8.24 -0.50 -13.47
CA SER A 77 7.78 -0.96 -12.15
C SER A 77 7.87 0.13 -11.08
N ASP A 78 8.45 1.28 -11.38
CA ASP A 78 8.51 2.46 -10.51
C ASP A 78 7.55 3.56 -11.00
N THR A 79 7.47 4.64 -10.25
CA THR A 79 6.61 5.80 -10.58
C THR A 79 7.34 7.11 -10.28
N PRO A 80 7.23 8.13 -11.14
CA PRO A 80 7.84 9.44 -10.88
C PRO A 80 7.15 10.20 -9.73
N TRP A 81 5.91 9.82 -9.39
CA TRP A 81 5.10 10.51 -8.39
C TRP A 81 5.51 10.17 -6.96
N TYR A 82 5.90 8.92 -6.70
CA TYR A 82 6.18 8.40 -5.37
C TYR A 82 7.44 7.51 -5.40
N PRO A 83 8.62 8.05 -5.04
CA PRO A 83 9.89 7.32 -5.19
C PRO A 83 9.96 5.97 -4.48
N ASN A 84 9.22 5.82 -3.38
CA ASN A 84 9.21 4.60 -2.56
C ASN A 84 8.10 3.60 -2.95
N MET A 85 7.37 3.86 -4.04
CA MET A 85 6.30 3.00 -4.53
C MET A 85 6.81 2.06 -5.65
N ARG A 86 6.32 0.82 -5.63
CA ARG A 86 6.61 -0.22 -6.61
C ARG A 86 5.29 -0.74 -7.20
N LEU A 87 5.22 -0.76 -8.52
CA LEU A 87 4.06 -1.14 -9.32
C LEU A 87 4.13 -2.62 -9.72
N PHE A 88 3.02 -3.33 -9.54
CA PHE A 88 2.81 -4.70 -10.00
C PHE A 88 1.58 -4.71 -10.88
N ARG A 89 1.71 -5.16 -12.13
CA ARG A 89 0.68 -4.96 -13.14
C ARG A 89 0.21 -6.27 -13.72
N GLN A 90 -1.11 -6.41 -13.84
CA GLN A 90 -1.69 -7.52 -14.60
C GLN A 90 -1.21 -7.47 -16.04
N GLN A 91 -0.62 -8.58 -16.51
CA GLN A 91 -0.21 -8.75 -17.91
C GLN A 91 -1.37 -9.18 -18.80
N ARG A 92 -2.39 -9.82 -18.21
CA ARG A 92 -3.63 -10.26 -18.86
C ARG A 92 -4.81 -9.86 -17.98
N PHE A 93 -5.92 -9.50 -18.60
CA PHE A 93 -7.15 -9.17 -17.87
C PHE A 93 -7.55 -10.34 -16.95
N GLY A 94 -7.80 -10.04 -15.68
CA GLY A 94 -8.21 -11.03 -14.67
C GLY A 94 -7.07 -11.81 -14.02
N ASP A 95 -5.83 -11.74 -14.52
CA ASP A 95 -4.68 -12.42 -13.93
C ASP A 95 -4.15 -11.69 -12.69
N TRP A 96 -4.94 -11.70 -11.61
CA TRP A 96 -4.51 -11.19 -10.31
C TRP A 96 -3.53 -12.14 -9.60
N GLN A 97 -3.56 -13.43 -9.93
CA GLN A 97 -2.70 -14.42 -9.29
C GLN A 97 -1.22 -14.13 -9.53
N SER A 98 -0.82 -13.82 -10.77
CA SER A 98 0.56 -13.44 -11.08
C SER A 98 0.99 -12.15 -10.35
N VAL A 99 0.10 -11.16 -10.30
CA VAL A 99 0.35 -9.89 -9.59
C VAL A 99 0.57 -10.10 -8.09
N ILE A 100 -0.29 -10.91 -7.46
CA ILE A 100 -0.18 -11.24 -6.04
C ILE A 100 1.11 -12.03 -5.77
N ALA A 101 1.48 -12.96 -6.65
CA ALA A 101 2.69 -13.75 -6.51
C ALA A 101 3.97 -12.87 -6.54
N ASP A 102 4.05 -11.94 -7.49
CA ASP A 102 5.19 -11.02 -7.61
C ASP A 102 5.23 -10.00 -6.46
N CYS A 103 4.08 -9.47 -6.06
CA CYS A 103 3.96 -8.60 -4.89
C CYS A 103 4.44 -9.33 -3.62
N THR A 104 3.97 -10.56 -3.39
CA THR A 104 4.37 -11.41 -2.26
C THR A 104 5.88 -11.68 -2.26
N ARG A 105 6.45 -11.98 -3.43
CA ARG A 105 7.90 -12.18 -3.58
C ARG A 105 8.67 -10.92 -3.19
N ARG A 106 8.23 -9.74 -3.63
CA ARG A 106 8.87 -8.47 -3.26
C ARG A 106 8.72 -8.16 -1.78
N PHE A 107 7.54 -8.39 -1.22
CA PHE A 107 7.24 -8.19 0.20
C PHE A 107 8.16 -9.03 1.09
N ARG A 108 8.32 -10.33 0.78
CA ARG A 108 9.22 -11.24 1.52
C ARG A 108 10.70 -10.83 1.41
N ASN A 109 11.11 -10.33 0.25
CA ASN A 109 12.48 -9.89 0.01
C ASN A 109 12.77 -8.49 0.56
N ASN A 110 11.75 -7.81 1.12
CA ASN A 110 11.91 -6.47 1.62
C ASN A 110 12.62 -6.49 2.97
N ARG A 111 13.96 -6.37 2.93
CA ARG A 111 14.74 -5.90 4.08
C ARG A 111 14.44 -4.41 4.27
N ILE A 112 13.30 -4.09 4.88
CA ILE A 112 12.93 -2.69 5.13
C ILE A 112 13.85 -2.19 6.24
N SER A 113 14.85 -1.37 5.89
CA SER A 113 15.43 -0.45 6.86
C SER A 113 14.39 0.62 7.13
N ALA A 114 13.63 0.48 8.21
CA ALA A 114 12.80 1.57 8.72
C ALA A 114 13.72 2.79 8.89
N ARG A 115 13.43 3.89 8.20
CA ARG A 115 14.04 5.16 8.60
C ARG A 115 13.56 5.43 10.04
N PRO A 116 14.43 5.87 10.97
CA PRO A 116 13.95 6.36 12.25
C PRO A 116 12.95 7.48 11.97
N SER A 117 11.77 7.40 12.58
CA SER A 117 10.77 8.45 12.54
C SER A 117 11.44 9.78 12.87
N ARG A 118 11.50 10.72 11.90
CA ARG A 118 11.89 12.09 12.20
C ARG A 118 10.84 12.66 13.15
N PRO A 119 11.22 13.24 14.31
CA PRO A 119 10.25 13.90 15.16
C PRO A 119 9.55 15.02 14.38
N TRP A 120 8.23 15.06 14.48
CA TRP A 120 7.42 16.15 13.93
C TRP A 120 7.91 17.48 14.54
N ARG A 121 8.39 18.41 13.70
CA ARG A 121 8.67 19.79 14.13
C ARG A 121 7.48 20.63 13.70
N GLY A 122 6.54 20.81 14.62
CA GLY A 122 5.44 21.75 14.45
C GLY A 122 5.95 23.18 14.27
N GLY A 123 5.26 23.92 13.41
CA GLY A 123 5.31 25.38 13.30
C GLY A 123 3.91 25.94 13.50
#